data_AF-A0A6C0CMI8-F1
#
_entry.id   AF-A0A6C0CMI8-F1
#
_cell.length_a   1.000
_cell.length_b   1.000
_cell.length_c   1.000
_cell.angle_alpha   90.00
_cell.angle_beta   90.00
_cell.angle_gamma   90.00
#
_symmetry.space_group_name_H-M   'P 1'
#
loop_
_entity.id
_entity.type
_entity.pdbx_description
1 polymer ?
#
loop_
_entity_poly.entity_id
_entity_poly.type
_entity_poly.pdbx_seq_one_letter_code
_entity_poly.pdbx_strand_id
1 'polypeptide(L)'
;MSKRLIKCLKCEFKSNSVAQLLKHTNNMHKTIEAEMLHNLKPGLSFIIRAKNEEKNVDVCLGSLIKSVKDLPNIEIIFVDNNSTDKTLYKAQRWTAIYPVKVYSYPYEVCKIGRNVIGGDKSKRTLATFYNWCLSKATRYNIVKWDADFIAQPSFLLQMINKYSLHTRNDHFSLWFTGITLFEHRNQYYKKIDSHYDEFRVFSKLYGFKWKENQMWEYSVAEGQKLYYKQPLFFEIKRTSIQEFNTRADLIDSRDKEDHKIYTELKRSRGVPSVDGVEPLRLDFSIYSFENAGRSNGAIRDITKKALHEATFNDLERYVELPGARKIIPRLIHFVWIGNKPLPGFVKECIQQAKNLHPDYEIRVWGNDDIDSLRCKHQLNQFEEYAQKADIIRYEILEHYGGIDLDTDMYCLKNLDDIIGICEKMFAGMCSSTKHLLVTCNENYSRTSCSRGFIATTPRNPILKRASSRDFSFDIRNKEYWHKAALVGPTFFHSCFSDDVLDSYRINLPIDCFYPISYDEAKMTSITTDERLREVKKRHFQSFTYGVHLWAQSWIPKNPVANEKREDKIGLKSKYNVLMNKYGKSRR
;
A
#
# COMPACT_ATOMS: atom_id res chain seq x y z
N MET A 1 6.10 -49.08 31.62
CA MET A 1 7.19 -48.42 30.85
C MET A 1 7.22 -46.89 31.05
N SER A 2 6.86 -46.43 32.25
CA SER A 2 7.15 -45.10 32.78
C SER A 2 8.02 -45.29 34.02
N LYS A 3 8.83 -44.29 34.38
CA LYS A 3 9.74 -44.22 35.56
C LYS A 3 11.19 -44.72 35.43
N ARG A 4 11.66 -45.30 34.31
CA ARG A 4 13.10 -45.62 34.11
C ARG A 4 13.90 -44.67 33.21
N LEU A 5 13.27 -43.75 32.47
CA LEU A 5 14.00 -42.75 31.65
C LEU A 5 14.30 -41.42 32.36
N ILE A 6 13.70 -41.15 33.53
CA ILE A 6 13.84 -39.87 34.26
C ILE A 6 14.99 -39.91 35.29
N LYS A 7 15.63 -41.07 35.50
CA LYS A 7 16.73 -41.22 36.47
C LYS A 7 18.14 -41.08 35.86
N CYS A 8 18.26 -40.89 34.54
CA CYS A 8 19.55 -40.81 33.84
C CYS A 8 20.02 -39.39 33.47
N LEU A 9 19.32 -38.34 33.88
CA LEU A 9 19.69 -36.94 33.57
C LEU A 9 19.96 -36.08 34.82
N LYS A 10 20.20 -36.71 35.99
CA LYS A 10 20.48 -36.00 37.26
C LYS A 10 21.86 -36.28 37.86
N CYS A 11 22.81 -36.81 37.10
CA CYS A 11 24.20 -36.85 37.50
C CYS A 11 25.04 -36.28 36.36
N GLU A 12 25.94 -35.35 36.71
CA GLU A 12 26.85 -34.59 35.82
C GLU A 12 26.28 -33.33 35.16
N PHE A 13 26.00 -32.30 35.95
CA PHE A 13 26.37 -30.95 35.54
C PHE A 13 26.99 -30.22 36.73
N LYS A 14 28.34 -30.25 36.78
CA LYS A 14 29.14 -29.40 37.66
C LYS A 14 28.84 -27.94 37.34
N SER A 15 28.77 -27.12 38.38
CA SER A 15 28.46 -25.67 38.43
C SER A 15 29.21 -24.75 37.45
N ASN A 16 30.19 -25.25 36.69
CA ASN A 16 30.88 -24.50 35.65
C ASN A 16 30.09 -24.42 34.33
N SER A 17 29.17 -25.35 34.06
CA SER A 17 28.44 -25.37 32.79
C SER A 17 27.36 -24.28 32.69
N VAL A 18 26.66 -23.96 33.79
CA VAL A 18 25.61 -22.92 33.79
C VAL A 18 26.23 -21.53 33.67
N ALA A 19 27.35 -21.28 34.34
CA ALA A 19 28.10 -20.02 34.20
C ALA A 19 28.72 -19.88 32.80
N GLN A 20 29.19 -20.98 32.20
CA GLN A 20 29.67 -20.99 30.81
C GLN A 20 28.54 -20.84 29.80
N LEU A 21 27.38 -21.47 30.00
CA LEU A 21 26.17 -21.31 29.19
C LEU A 21 25.63 -19.88 29.29
N LEU A 22 25.58 -19.30 30.49
CA LEU A 22 25.19 -17.89 30.71
C LEU A 22 26.21 -16.93 30.09
N LYS A 23 27.52 -17.23 30.16
CA LYS A 23 28.55 -16.47 29.43
C LYS A 23 28.44 -16.65 27.92
N HIS A 24 28.10 -17.85 27.43
CA HIS A 24 27.91 -18.12 26.01
C HIS A 24 26.66 -17.43 25.48
N THR A 25 25.53 -17.46 26.20
CA THR A 25 24.31 -16.74 25.83
C THR A 25 24.50 -15.23 25.95
N ASN A 26 25.23 -14.74 26.95
CA ASN A 26 25.56 -13.31 27.06
C ASN A 26 26.55 -12.87 25.97
N ASN A 27 27.52 -13.71 25.59
CA ASN A 27 28.40 -13.43 24.47
C ASN A 27 27.66 -13.51 23.15
N MET A 28 26.78 -14.49 22.92
CA MET A 28 25.89 -14.55 21.74
C MET A 28 24.97 -13.33 21.67
N HIS A 29 24.37 -12.91 22.79
CA HIS A 29 23.56 -11.70 22.84
C HIS A 29 24.39 -10.45 22.54
N LYS A 30 25.62 -10.36 23.06
CA LYS A 30 26.54 -9.26 22.72
C LYS A 30 27.00 -9.31 21.26
N THR A 31 27.20 -10.49 20.68
CA THR A 31 27.56 -10.68 19.27
C THR A 31 26.38 -10.31 18.36
N ILE A 32 25.15 -10.72 18.70
CA ILE A 32 23.93 -10.32 17.99
C ILE A 32 23.67 -8.81 18.14
N GLU A 33 23.84 -8.24 19.33
CA GLU A 33 23.69 -6.79 19.54
C GLU A 33 24.77 -6.00 18.79
N ALA A 34 26.01 -6.49 18.76
CA ALA A 34 27.10 -5.92 17.96
C ALA A 34 26.81 -6.04 16.46
N GLU A 35 26.29 -7.18 15.98
CA GLU A 35 25.85 -7.38 14.58
C GLU A 35 24.64 -6.51 14.21
N MET A 36 23.70 -6.30 15.13
CA MET A 36 22.54 -5.41 14.94
C MET A 36 22.96 -3.92 14.92
N LEU A 37 23.99 -3.54 15.68
CA LEU A 37 24.64 -2.22 15.59
C LEU A 37 25.46 -2.08 14.30
N HIS A 38 26.10 -3.16 13.83
CA HIS A 38 26.95 -3.17 12.62
C HIS A 38 26.18 -2.91 11.31
N ASN A 39 24.84 -3.08 11.33
CA ASN A 39 23.95 -2.93 10.17
C ASN A 39 23.17 -1.59 10.14
N LEU A 40 23.39 -0.69 11.10
CA LEU A 40 22.74 0.63 11.08
C LEU A 40 23.30 1.49 9.95
N LYS A 41 22.44 2.31 9.35
CA LYS A 41 22.79 3.25 8.27
C LYS A 41 22.55 4.70 8.71
N PRO A 42 23.27 5.69 8.12
CA PRO A 42 22.91 7.09 8.30
C PRO A 42 21.43 7.34 7.96
N GLY A 43 20.76 8.15 8.78
CA GLY A 43 19.36 8.48 8.60
C GLY A 43 18.59 8.70 9.89
N LEU A 44 17.28 8.85 9.75
CA LEU A 44 16.33 9.07 10.83
C LEU A 44 15.15 8.09 10.72
N SER A 45 14.89 7.32 11.78
CA SER A 45 13.73 6.42 11.86
C SER A 45 12.65 7.00 12.76
N PHE A 46 11.47 7.28 12.22
CA PHE A 46 10.27 7.51 13.03
C PHE A 46 9.69 6.17 13.43
N ILE A 47 9.48 5.96 14.73
CA ILE A 47 8.81 4.77 15.27
C ILE A 47 7.47 5.23 15.83
N ILE A 48 6.41 4.93 15.09
CA ILE A 48 5.02 5.15 15.47
C ILE A 48 4.49 3.90 16.16
N ARG A 49 3.86 4.06 17.31
CA ARG A 49 3.27 2.97 18.08
C ARG A 49 1.78 3.24 18.22
N ALA A 50 0.95 2.24 17.97
CA ALA A 50 -0.49 2.41 17.95
C ALA A 50 -1.21 1.25 18.65
N LYS A 51 -2.32 1.56 19.32
CA LYS A 51 -3.29 0.59 19.80
C LYS A 51 -4.68 1.20 19.77
N ASN A 52 -5.55 0.69 18.90
CA ASN A 52 -6.92 1.19 18.73
C ASN A 52 -6.99 2.68 18.33
N GLU A 53 -6.21 3.04 17.32
CA GLU A 53 -6.00 4.40 16.81
C GLU A 53 -6.71 4.64 15.47
N GLU A 54 -7.78 3.89 15.15
CA GLU A 54 -8.41 3.92 13.82
C GLU A 54 -8.77 5.35 13.33
N LYS A 55 -9.13 6.26 14.24
CA LYS A 55 -9.44 7.66 13.91
C LYS A 55 -8.23 8.57 13.71
N ASN A 56 -7.04 8.12 14.13
CA ASN A 56 -5.83 8.94 14.18
C ASN A 56 -4.78 8.50 13.17
N VAL A 57 -4.71 7.21 12.80
CA VAL A 57 -3.69 6.66 11.89
C VAL A 57 -3.52 7.48 10.61
N ASP A 58 -4.61 7.84 9.95
CA ASP A 58 -4.54 8.54 8.66
C ASP A 58 -3.97 9.95 8.78
N VAL A 59 -4.43 10.73 9.75
CA VAL A 59 -3.95 12.10 9.95
C VAL A 59 -2.51 12.10 10.48
N CYS A 60 -2.14 11.11 11.30
CA CYS A 60 -0.78 10.92 11.80
C CYS A 60 0.20 10.61 10.67
N LEU A 61 -0.03 9.52 9.92
CA LEU A 61 0.83 9.13 8.81
C LEU A 61 0.83 10.18 7.72
N GLY A 62 -0.33 10.72 7.34
CA GLY A 62 -0.44 11.72 6.28
C GLY A 62 0.30 13.02 6.60
N SER A 63 0.18 13.54 7.83
CA SER A 63 0.90 14.74 8.24
C SER A 63 2.41 14.49 8.33
N LEU A 64 2.83 13.36 8.90
CA LEU A 64 4.24 13.01 9.00
C LEU A 64 4.86 12.82 7.61
N ILE A 65 4.26 12.00 6.75
CA ILE A 65 4.74 11.74 5.38
C ILE A 65 4.82 13.04 4.59
N LYS A 66 3.81 13.90 4.64
CA LYS A 66 3.85 15.20 3.96
C LYS A 66 5.05 16.05 4.38
N SER A 67 5.46 15.93 5.64
CA SER A 67 6.57 16.70 6.23
C SER A 67 7.95 16.17 5.84
N VAL A 68 8.07 14.85 5.61
CA VAL A 68 9.38 14.19 5.48
C VAL A 68 9.60 13.48 4.14
N LYS A 69 8.59 13.39 3.27
CA LYS A 69 8.66 12.62 2.01
C LYS A 69 9.80 13.04 1.08
N ASP A 70 10.20 14.31 1.12
CA ASP A 70 11.22 14.90 0.26
C ASP A 70 12.61 14.87 0.92
N LEU A 71 12.72 14.36 2.14
CA LEU A 71 13.99 14.22 2.86
C LEU A 71 14.64 12.86 2.57
N PRO A 72 15.97 12.83 2.34
CA PRO A 72 16.69 11.58 2.15
C PRO A 72 16.84 10.83 3.48
N ASN A 73 17.03 9.51 3.38
CA ASN A 73 17.36 8.64 4.52
C ASN A 73 16.36 8.66 5.69
N ILE A 74 15.09 8.96 5.39
CA ILE A 74 14.00 8.82 6.35
C ILE A 74 13.43 7.40 6.30
N GLU A 75 13.18 6.84 7.47
CA GLU A 75 12.49 5.57 7.66
C GLU A 75 11.26 5.82 8.53
N ILE A 76 10.08 5.35 8.12
CA ILE A 76 8.87 5.39 8.96
C ILE A 76 8.48 3.95 9.29
N ILE A 77 8.39 3.66 10.58
CA ILE A 77 8.00 2.37 11.13
C ILE A 77 6.70 2.57 11.90
N PHE A 78 5.71 1.76 11.58
CA PHE A 78 4.45 1.71 12.29
C PHE A 78 4.33 0.37 13.00
N VAL A 79 4.12 0.39 14.31
CA VAL A 79 3.94 -0.81 15.11
C VAL A 79 2.54 -0.83 15.71
N ASP A 80 1.74 -1.80 15.27
CA ASP A 80 0.43 -2.12 15.83
C ASP A 80 0.59 -3.02 17.07
N ASN A 81 0.01 -2.61 18.19
CA ASN A 81 0.02 -3.36 19.44
C ASN A 81 -1.31 -4.11 19.64
N ASN A 82 -1.57 -5.04 18.72
CA ASN A 82 -2.73 -5.92 18.72
C ASN A 82 -4.04 -5.13 18.81
N SER A 83 -4.23 -4.19 17.87
CA SER A 83 -5.46 -3.40 17.81
C SER A 83 -6.66 -4.28 17.44
N THR A 84 -7.81 -3.96 18.03
CA THR A 84 -9.09 -4.64 17.80
C THR A 84 -9.97 -3.89 16.79
N ASP A 85 -9.52 -2.74 16.31
CA ASP A 85 -10.20 -1.89 15.32
C ASP A 85 -9.43 -1.88 13.98
N LYS A 86 -9.77 -0.97 13.05
CA LYS A 86 -9.11 -0.94 11.73
C LYS A 86 -7.73 -0.26 11.73
N THR A 87 -7.09 -0.04 12.87
CA THR A 87 -5.76 0.61 12.98
C THR A 87 -4.72 -0.05 12.07
N LEU A 88 -4.53 -1.36 12.20
CA LEU A 88 -3.54 -2.12 11.43
C LEU A 88 -3.82 -2.02 9.92
N TYR A 89 -5.07 -2.27 9.53
CA TYR A 89 -5.50 -2.16 8.13
C TYR A 89 -5.23 -0.76 7.56
N LYS A 90 -5.55 0.30 8.32
CA LYS A 90 -5.30 1.67 7.90
C LYS A 90 -3.80 1.96 7.78
N ALA A 91 -2.96 1.48 8.68
CA ALA A 91 -1.51 1.65 8.56
C ALA A 91 -0.96 0.90 7.34
N GLN A 92 -1.46 -0.31 7.06
CA GLN A 92 -1.06 -1.11 5.91
C GLN A 92 -1.41 -0.44 4.57
N ARG A 93 -2.56 0.22 4.43
CA ARG A 93 -2.86 0.92 3.16
C ARG A 93 -1.88 2.04 2.85
N TRP A 94 -1.31 2.72 3.85
CA TRP A 94 -0.32 3.80 3.64
C TRP A 94 0.97 3.32 2.99
N THR A 95 1.28 2.01 3.03
CA THR A 95 2.41 1.41 2.32
C THR A 95 2.35 1.61 0.79
N ALA A 96 1.14 1.82 0.25
CA ALA A 96 0.94 2.12 -1.16
C ALA A 96 1.32 3.57 -1.55
N ILE A 97 1.39 4.49 -0.57
CA ILE A 97 1.69 5.91 -0.80
C ILE A 97 3.14 6.24 -0.42
N TYR A 98 3.65 5.62 0.64
CA TYR A 98 4.99 5.84 1.17
C TYR A 98 5.53 4.52 1.73
N PRO A 99 6.85 4.23 1.65
CA PRO A 99 7.43 2.97 2.13
C PRO A 99 7.46 2.89 3.67
N VAL A 100 6.29 2.89 4.30
CA VAL A 100 6.08 2.68 5.74
C VAL A 100 6.30 1.21 6.04
N LYS A 101 7.15 0.90 7.03
CA LYS A 101 7.33 -0.47 7.52
C LYS A 101 6.31 -0.76 8.60
N VAL A 102 5.34 -1.62 8.32
CA VAL A 102 4.27 -1.95 9.26
C VAL A 102 4.56 -3.29 9.94
N TYR A 103 4.51 -3.31 11.26
CA TYR A 103 4.69 -4.51 12.07
C TYR A 103 3.55 -4.66 13.07
N SER A 104 3.22 -5.91 13.42
CA SER A 104 2.29 -6.23 14.49
C SER A 104 3.04 -6.89 15.63
N TYR A 105 2.87 -6.37 16.85
CA TYR A 105 3.47 -6.95 18.04
C TYR A 105 2.66 -8.17 18.49
N PRO A 106 3.27 -9.37 18.57
CA PRO A 106 2.52 -10.62 18.72
C PRO A 106 2.12 -10.93 20.18
N TYR A 107 2.47 -10.07 21.14
CA TYR A 107 2.21 -10.29 22.56
C TYR A 107 1.32 -9.19 23.13
N GLU A 108 0.41 -9.56 24.02
CA GLU A 108 -0.36 -8.59 24.78
C GLU A 108 0.55 -7.83 25.76
N VAL A 109 0.65 -6.51 25.58
CA VAL A 109 1.38 -5.63 26.49
C VAL A 109 0.52 -5.33 27.72
N CYS A 110 1.06 -5.61 28.91
CA CYS A 110 0.38 -5.37 30.18
C CYS A 110 0.10 -3.88 30.38
N LYS A 111 -1.09 -3.57 30.89
CA LYS A 111 -1.43 -2.20 31.32
C LYS A 111 -0.68 -1.87 32.61
N ILE A 112 -0.23 -0.62 32.71
CA ILE A 112 0.44 -0.05 33.88
C ILE A 112 -0.38 -0.34 35.15
N GLY A 113 0.26 -0.83 36.21
CA GLY A 113 -0.37 -1.03 37.53
C GLY A 113 -1.09 -2.36 37.79
N ARG A 114 -1.17 -3.30 36.84
CA ARG A 114 -1.77 -4.64 37.10
C ARG A 114 -0.70 -5.73 37.24
N ASN A 115 -0.78 -6.49 38.35
CA ASN A 115 0.04 -7.67 38.58
C ASN A 115 -0.22 -8.74 37.51
N VAL A 116 0.86 -9.24 36.89
CA VAL A 116 0.79 -10.34 35.92
C VAL A 116 0.56 -11.67 36.66
N ILE A 117 -0.59 -12.29 36.46
CA ILE A 117 -0.88 -13.69 36.84
C ILE A 117 -0.77 -14.56 35.57
N GLY A 118 0.25 -15.41 35.49
CA GLY A 118 0.45 -16.41 34.42
C GLY A 118 1.14 -15.91 33.14
N GLY A 119 2.05 -16.72 32.58
CA GLY A 119 2.82 -16.46 31.34
C GLY A 119 4.23 -15.88 31.57
N ASP A 120 5.08 -15.92 30.54
CA ASP A 120 6.43 -15.33 30.56
C ASP A 120 6.35 -13.80 30.63
N LYS A 121 6.49 -13.25 31.84
CA LYS A 121 6.38 -11.81 32.13
C LYS A 121 7.34 -10.97 31.29
N SER A 122 8.49 -11.52 30.89
CA SER A 122 9.55 -10.76 30.20
C SER A 122 9.11 -10.17 28.86
N LYS A 123 8.17 -10.81 28.14
CA LYS A 123 7.73 -10.40 26.79
C LYS A 123 6.54 -9.46 26.76
N ARG A 124 5.93 -9.19 27.92
CA ARG A 124 4.66 -8.44 28.04
C ARG A 124 4.82 -7.08 28.70
N THR A 125 6.04 -6.68 29.04
CA THR A 125 6.33 -5.38 29.65
C THR A 125 6.40 -4.27 28.60
N LEU A 126 6.15 -3.03 29.03
CA LEU A 126 6.19 -1.86 28.16
C LEU A 126 7.61 -1.58 27.64
N ALA A 127 8.63 -1.78 28.48
CA ALA A 127 10.03 -1.69 28.09
C ALA A 127 10.41 -2.74 27.03
N THR A 128 9.95 -3.99 27.16
CA THR A 128 10.19 -5.02 26.14
C THR A 128 9.51 -4.69 24.82
N PHE A 129 8.26 -4.23 24.87
CA PHE A 129 7.57 -3.77 23.67
C PHE A 129 8.35 -2.64 22.98
N TYR A 130 8.84 -1.65 23.73
CA TYR A 130 9.54 -0.51 23.15
C TYR A 130 10.90 -0.91 22.57
N ASN A 131 11.63 -1.77 23.26
CA ASN A 131 12.90 -2.31 22.75
C ASN A 131 12.66 -3.18 21.51
N TRP A 132 11.56 -3.92 21.44
CA TRP A 132 11.17 -4.64 20.22
C TRP A 132 10.86 -3.68 19.07
N CYS A 133 10.13 -2.59 19.31
CA CYS A 133 9.90 -1.56 18.29
C CYS A 133 11.23 -0.95 17.82
N LEU A 134 12.12 -0.62 18.75
CA LEU A 134 13.45 -0.09 18.47
C LEU A 134 14.30 -1.05 17.62
N SER A 135 14.15 -2.37 17.81
CA SER A 135 14.85 -3.38 17.01
C SER A 135 14.52 -3.31 15.52
N LYS A 136 13.37 -2.74 15.14
CA LYS A 136 12.94 -2.61 13.74
C LYS A 136 13.60 -1.46 13.00
N ALA A 137 14.14 -0.49 13.74
CA ALA A 137 14.81 0.67 13.16
C ALA A 137 16.18 0.33 12.62
N THR A 138 16.46 0.82 11.41
CA THR A 138 17.72 0.57 10.69
C THR A 138 18.60 1.82 10.57
N ARG A 139 18.18 2.96 11.14
CA ARG A 139 18.92 4.22 11.08
C ARG A 139 19.65 4.58 12.38
N TYR A 140 20.66 5.44 12.24
CA TYR A 140 21.43 5.97 13.37
C TYR A 140 20.57 6.68 14.39
N ASN A 141 19.65 7.53 13.93
CA ASN A 141 18.86 8.38 14.80
C ASN A 141 17.41 7.92 14.81
N ILE A 142 16.78 7.98 15.97
CA ILE A 142 15.42 7.52 16.19
C ILE A 142 14.56 8.68 16.65
N VAL A 143 13.34 8.78 16.14
CA VAL A 143 12.28 9.62 16.68
C VAL A 143 11.18 8.73 17.22
N LYS A 144 10.89 8.83 18.52
CA LYS A 144 9.70 8.26 19.13
C LYS A 144 8.49 9.12 18.75
N TRP A 145 7.54 8.54 18.03
CA TRP A 145 6.32 9.22 17.56
C TRP A 145 5.08 8.46 18.04
N ASP A 146 4.03 9.19 18.39
CA ASP A 146 2.78 8.60 18.87
C ASP A 146 1.70 8.71 17.79
N ALA A 147 0.77 7.76 17.75
CA ALA A 147 -0.21 7.65 16.66
C ALA A 147 -1.32 8.72 16.71
N ASP A 148 -1.43 9.42 17.84
CA ASP A 148 -2.28 10.59 18.08
C ASP A 148 -1.57 11.91 17.73
N PHE A 149 -0.32 11.87 17.23
CA PHE A 149 0.39 13.08 16.81
C PHE A 149 0.07 13.45 15.35
N ILE A 150 -0.30 14.71 15.15
CA ILE A 150 -0.41 15.36 13.83
C ILE A 150 0.79 16.27 13.66
N ALA A 151 1.71 15.94 12.75
CA ALA A 151 2.91 16.74 12.52
C ALA A 151 2.58 18.15 12.00
N GLN A 152 3.34 19.15 12.47
CA GLN A 152 3.38 20.49 11.91
C GLN A 152 4.53 20.56 10.89
N PRO A 153 4.26 20.52 9.56
CA PRO A 153 5.29 20.18 8.58
C PRO A 153 6.49 21.14 8.54
N SER A 154 6.22 22.44 8.65
CA SER A 154 7.27 23.47 8.64
C SER A 154 8.22 23.32 9.82
N PHE A 155 7.70 23.13 11.04
CA PHE A 155 8.51 23.01 12.24
C PHE A 155 9.27 21.67 12.28
N LEU A 156 8.64 20.57 11.87
CA LEU A 156 9.31 19.28 11.81
C LEU A 156 10.48 19.29 10.82
N LEU A 157 10.27 19.84 9.63
CA LEU A 157 11.33 20.00 8.63
C LEU A 157 12.47 20.90 9.14
N GLN A 158 12.13 22.02 9.80
CA GLN A 158 13.12 22.92 10.40
C GLN A 158 13.95 22.22 11.48
N MET A 159 13.33 21.43 12.37
CA MET A 159 14.08 20.68 13.39
C MET A 159 15.04 19.68 12.75
N ILE A 160 14.56 18.87 11.79
CA ILE A 160 15.39 17.84 11.14
C ILE A 160 16.62 18.48 10.48
N ASN A 161 16.44 19.61 9.81
CA ASN A 161 17.54 20.32 9.15
C ASN A 161 18.48 21.00 10.16
N LYS A 162 17.93 21.70 11.15
CA LYS A 162 18.69 22.44 12.17
C LYS A 162 19.68 21.54 12.93
N TYR A 163 19.26 20.32 13.26
CA TYR A 163 20.10 19.36 13.97
C TYR A 163 20.69 18.29 13.06
N SER A 164 20.51 18.41 11.74
CA SER A 164 21.00 17.48 10.72
C SER A 164 20.65 16.02 11.02
N LEU A 165 19.45 15.76 11.55
CA LEU A 165 19.08 14.45 12.14
C LEU A 165 19.13 13.28 11.15
N HIS A 166 19.10 13.54 9.84
CA HIS A 166 19.16 12.51 8.80
C HIS A 166 20.59 12.15 8.36
N THR A 167 21.61 12.87 8.86
CA THR A 167 23.04 12.58 8.61
C THR A 167 23.87 12.52 9.89
N ARG A 168 23.36 13.05 11.00
CA ARG A 168 24.00 13.09 12.32
C ARG A 168 24.38 11.69 12.80
N ASN A 169 25.54 11.57 13.45
CA ASN A 169 26.10 10.29 13.90
C ASN A 169 26.78 10.35 15.28
N ASP A 170 26.73 11.49 15.97
CA ASP A 170 27.26 11.64 17.32
C ASP A 170 26.24 11.28 18.40
N HIS A 171 26.67 11.32 19.66
CA HIS A 171 25.83 10.97 20.80
C HIS A 171 25.03 12.19 21.29
N PHE A 172 23.71 12.16 21.12
CA PHE A 172 22.82 13.24 21.54
C PHE A 172 21.45 12.74 22.00
N SER A 173 20.75 13.61 22.70
CA SER A 173 19.33 13.50 23.04
C SER A 173 18.67 14.84 22.75
N LEU A 174 17.56 14.83 22.03
CA LEU A 174 16.84 16.04 21.62
C LEU A 174 15.38 16.00 22.10
N TRP A 175 15.04 17.07 22.81
CA TRP A 175 13.71 17.40 23.29
C TRP A 175 12.99 18.25 22.28
N PHE A 176 11.70 17.99 22.08
CA PHE A 176 10.84 18.84 21.30
C PHE A 176 9.45 18.89 21.91
N THR A 177 8.73 19.96 21.55
CA THR A 177 7.41 20.22 22.11
C THR A 177 6.25 20.08 21.13
N GLY A 178 5.03 20.08 21.65
CA GLY A 178 3.78 19.94 20.91
C GLY A 178 2.61 20.60 21.64
N ILE A 179 1.46 20.63 20.96
CA ILE A 179 0.24 21.27 21.45
C ILE A 179 -0.90 20.25 21.57
N THR A 180 -1.62 20.23 22.69
CA THR A 180 -2.83 19.46 22.86
C THR A 180 -3.96 20.06 22.03
N LEU A 181 -4.60 19.21 21.22
CA LEU A 181 -5.70 19.57 20.34
C LEU A 181 -6.91 18.70 20.64
N PHE A 182 -8.04 19.31 20.94
CA PHE A 182 -9.29 18.60 21.17
C PHE A 182 -10.16 18.61 19.91
N GLU A 183 -10.75 17.48 19.59
CA GLU A 183 -11.78 17.37 18.55
C GLU A 183 -13.15 17.07 19.19
N HIS A 184 -14.11 17.93 18.90
CA HIS A 184 -15.50 17.78 19.30
C HIS A 184 -16.43 18.08 18.12
N ARG A 185 -17.18 17.06 17.67
CA ARG A 185 -18.16 17.18 16.58
C ARG A 185 -17.55 17.79 15.31
N ASN A 186 -16.36 17.33 14.93
CA ASN A 186 -15.59 17.83 13.79
C ASN A 186 -15.11 19.29 13.91
N GLN A 187 -15.19 19.89 15.10
CA GLN A 187 -14.55 21.17 15.40
C GLN A 187 -13.30 20.93 16.25
N TYR A 188 -12.28 21.75 16.05
CA TYR A 188 -10.99 21.62 16.74
C TYR A 188 -10.77 22.77 17.72
N TYR A 189 -10.23 22.46 18.89
CA TYR A 189 -9.93 23.41 19.95
C TYR A 189 -8.50 23.21 20.44
N LYS A 190 -7.69 24.25 20.30
CA LYS A 190 -6.29 24.25 20.71
C LYS A 190 -6.20 24.67 22.17
N LYS A 191 -5.49 23.91 23.01
CA LYS A 191 -5.20 24.34 24.39
C LYS A 191 -4.24 25.54 24.39
N ILE A 192 -4.58 26.58 25.14
CA ILE A 192 -3.86 27.86 25.18
C ILE A 192 -2.49 27.66 25.82
N ASP A 193 -2.45 27.07 27.02
CA ASP A 193 -1.22 26.80 27.78
C ASP A 193 -0.75 25.37 27.59
N SER A 194 -0.58 24.96 26.33
CA SER A 194 -0.07 23.62 26.02
C SER A 194 1.44 23.58 25.95
N HIS A 195 2.04 22.65 26.70
CA HIS A 195 3.46 22.33 26.59
C HIS A 195 3.70 20.84 26.77
N TYR A 196 4.30 20.20 25.77
CA TYR A 196 4.63 18.78 25.80
C TYR A 196 6.14 18.62 25.63
N ASP A 197 6.97 18.77 26.66
CA ASP A 197 8.44 18.75 26.48
C ASP A 197 9.05 17.42 26.92
N GLU A 198 9.37 16.56 25.95
CA GLU A 198 9.99 15.26 26.20
C GLU A 198 11.14 15.01 25.23
N PHE A 199 12.21 14.34 25.70
CA PHE A 199 13.22 13.84 24.76
C PHE A 199 12.62 12.70 23.98
N ARG A 200 12.66 12.86 22.66
CA ARG A 200 12.02 11.93 21.73
C ARG A 200 12.90 11.63 20.55
N VAL A 201 14.06 12.28 20.44
CA VAL A 201 15.08 11.96 19.45
C VAL A 201 16.38 11.58 20.15
N PHE A 202 16.97 10.47 19.72
CA PHE A 202 18.19 9.94 20.30
C PHE A 202 18.99 9.13 19.27
N SER A 203 20.28 8.98 19.54
CA SER A 203 21.19 8.18 18.72
C SER A 203 21.16 6.71 19.16
N LYS A 204 20.72 5.81 18.25
CA LYS A 204 20.77 4.36 18.44
C LYS A 204 22.19 3.80 18.36
N LEU A 205 23.10 4.50 17.67
CA LEU A 205 24.52 4.11 17.58
C LEU A 205 25.18 3.94 18.94
N TYR A 206 24.73 4.70 19.94
CA TYR A 206 25.30 4.69 21.29
C TYR A 206 24.50 3.80 22.26
N GLY A 207 23.75 2.82 21.73
CA GLY A 207 23.17 1.75 22.52
C GLY A 207 21.94 2.14 23.33
N PHE A 208 21.20 3.17 22.90
CA PHE A 208 19.95 3.59 23.55
C PHE A 208 18.99 2.40 23.73
N LYS A 209 18.44 2.23 24.93
CA LYS A 209 17.42 1.22 25.26
C LYS A 209 16.48 1.74 26.35
N TRP A 210 15.26 1.23 26.35
CA TRP A 210 14.30 1.45 27.43
C TRP A 210 14.55 0.46 28.57
N LYS A 211 14.56 0.98 29.79
CA LYS A 211 14.69 0.22 31.03
C LYS A 211 13.35 0.17 31.74
N GLU A 212 13.14 -0.90 32.50
CA GLU A 212 11.94 -1.10 33.30
C GLU A 212 12.13 -0.49 34.70
N ASN A 213 11.13 0.22 35.20
CA ASN A 213 10.99 0.58 36.61
C ASN A 213 9.64 0.03 37.14
N GLN A 214 9.43 0.02 38.45
CA GLN A 214 8.27 -0.58 39.13
C GLN A 214 6.90 -0.09 38.63
N MET A 215 6.82 1.11 38.02
CA MET A 215 5.56 1.70 37.55
C MET A 215 5.56 2.19 36.09
N TRP A 216 6.71 2.26 35.41
CA TRP A 216 6.84 2.79 34.04
C TRP A 216 8.16 2.39 33.38
N GLU A 217 8.23 2.49 32.05
CA GLU A 217 9.49 2.49 31.31
C GLU A 217 10.19 3.84 31.44
N TYR A 218 11.53 3.81 31.50
CA TYR A 218 12.33 5.02 31.44
C TYR A 218 13.55 4.80 30.54
N SER A 219 14.09 5.89 30.02
CA SER A 219 15.41 5.90 29.39
C SER A 219 16.17 7.11 29.91
N VAL A 220 17.49 7.01 29.92
CA VAL A 220 18.35 8.10 30.38
C VAL A 220 18.79 8.88 29.14
N ALA A 221 18.56 10.18 29.16
CA ALA A 221 19.05 11.06 28.11
C ALA A 221 20.56 11.26 28.29
N GLU A 222 21.33 10.73 27.34
CA GLU A 222 22.79 10.74 27.33
C GLU A 222 23.31 11.51 26.10
N GLY A 223 24.59 11.87 26.13
CA GLY A 223 25.21 12.71 25.09
C GLY A 223 24.83 14.19 25.16
N GLN A 224 24.97 14.90 24.04
CA GLN A 224 24.61 16.31 23.94
C GLN A 224 23.10 16.50 24.11
N LYS A 225 22.68 17.33 25.07
CA LYS A 225 21.27 17.69 25.27
C LYS A 225 20.89 18.86 24.36
N LEU A 226 19.84 18.67 23.56
CA LEU A 226 19.37 19.65 22.58
C LEU A 226 17.88 19.91 22.78
N TYR A 227 17.42 21.12 22.46
CA TYR A 227 16.01 21.50 22.63
C TYR A 227 15.48 22.21 21.40
N TYR A 228 14.33 21.78 20.90
CA TYR A 228 13.57 22.44 19.85
C TYR A 228 12.25 22.96 20.40
N LYS A 229 12.16 24.29 20.53
CA LYS A 229 11.08 24.97 21.28
C LYS A 229 9.79 25.21 20.49
N GLN A 230 9.80 25.05 19.16
CA GLN A 230 8.59 25.22 18.36
C GLN A 230 7.71 23.96 18.45
N PRO A 231 6.38 24.10 18.43
CA PRO A 231 5.46 22.98 18.58
C PRO A 231 5.47 22.10 17.33
N LEU A 232 6.06 20.92 17.40
CA LEU A 232 6.24 20.01 16.26
C LEU A 232 5.00 19.26 15.86
N PHE A 233 4.06 19.09 16.77
CA PHE A 233 2.87 18.29 16.55
C PHE A 233 1.67 18.86 17.31
N PHE A 234 0.49 18.46 16.86
CA PHE A 234 -0.71 18.46 17.69
C PHE A 234 -0.93 17.06 18.24
N GLU A 235 -1.08 16.90 19.56
CA GLU A 235 -1.57 15.65 20.18
C GLU A 235 -3.10 15.71 20.18
N ILE A 236 -3.75 14.88 19.35
CA ILE A 236 -5.20 14.94 19.18
C ILE A 236 -5.93 14.09 20.24
N LYS A 237 -6.90 14.69 20.90
CA LYS A 237 -7.80 14.03 21.86
C LYS A 237 -9.24 14.16 21.37
N ARG A 238 -9.98 13.06 21.23
CA ARG A 238 -11.30 13.06 20.58
C ARG A 238 -12.41 12.78 21.57
N THR A 239 -13.38 13.70 21.68
CA THR A 239 -14.59 13.48 22.52
C THR A 239 -15.51 12.36 21.99
N SER A 240 -15.31 11.95 20.75
CA SER A 240 -16.04 10.88 20.08
C SER A 240 -15.51 9.46 20.37
N ILE A 241 -14.48 9.32 21.22
CA ILE A 241 -13.94 8.03 21.69
C ILE A 241 -13.72 8.07 23.21
N GLN A 242 -13.53 6.93 23.87
CA GLN A 242 -13.30 6.86 25.32
C GLN A 242 -11.82 7.09 25.66
N GLU A 243 -11.34 8.33 25.46
CA GLU A 243 -9.93 8.74 25.59
C GLU A 243 -9.29 8.42 26.97
N PHE A 244 -10.06 8.57 28.06
CA PHE A 244 -9.54 8.48 29.44
C PHE A 244 -9.91 7.19 30.19
N ASN A 245 -10.71 6.28 29.60
CA ASN A 245 -11.22 5.10 30.31
C ASN A 245 -10.16 4.03 30.63
N THR A 246 -8.95 4.14 30.06
CA THR A 246 -7.85 3.19 30.26
C THR A 246 -6.83 3.62 31.31
N ARG A 247 -6.95 4.83 31.89
CA ARG A 247 -5.96 5.46 32.78
C ARG A 247 -6.40 5.49 34.24
N ALA A 248 -6.90 4.36 34.76
CA ALA A 248 -7.66 4.32 36.01
C ALA A 248 -6.97 4.87 37.27
N ASP A 249 -5.63 4.93 37.36
CA ASP A 249 -4.98 5.20 38.67
C ASP A 249 -3.77 6.17 38.65
N LEU A 250 -3.44 6.82 37.53
CA LEU A 250 -2.27 7.71 37.46
C LEU A 250 -2.59 8.94 36.59
N ILE A 251 -3.11 9.98 37.23
CA ILE A 251 -3.39 11.25 36.56
C ILE A 251 -2.30 12.25 36.97
N ASP A 252 -1.33 12.48 36.11
CA ASP A 252 -0.42 13.62 36.25
C ASP A 252 -1.24 14.94 36.19
N SER A 253 -0.65 16.07 36.62
CA SER A 253 -1.39 17.34 36.67
C SER A 253 -1.91 17.81 35.31
N ARG A 254 -1.21 17.45 34.22
CA ARG A 254 -1.61 17.78 32.84
C ARG A 254 -2.83 16.96 32.41
N ASP A 255 -2.83 15.66 32.68
CA ASP A 255 -3.93 14.76 32.37
C ASP A 255 -5.22 15.15 33.13
N LYS A 256 -5.10 15.72 34.34
CA LYS A 256 -6.26 16.25 35.09
C LYS A 256 -6.90 17.44 34.37
N GLU A 257 -6.07 18.35 33.89
CA GLU A 257 -6.52 19.54 33.16
C GLU A 257 -7.12 19.17 31.80
N ASP A 258 -6.47 18.28 31.06
CA ASP A 258 -6.97 17.80 29.77
C ASP A 258 -8.30 17.05 29.94
N HIS A 259 -8.46 16.29 31.03
CA HIS A 259 -9.71 15.62 31.36
C HIS A 259 -10.83 16.61 31.69
N LYS A 260 -10.52 17.71 32.38
CA LYS A 260 -11.48 18.79 32.67
C LYS A 260 -12.00 19.42 31.38
N ILE A 261 -11.09 19.86 30.51
CA ILE A 261 -11.42 20.45 29.20
C ILE A 261 -12.23 19.46 28.36
N TYR A 262 -11.78 18.21 28.28
CA TYR A 262 -12.47 17.14 27.56
C TYR A 262 -13.92 16.94 28.05
N THR A 263 -14.13 16.94 29.37
CA THR A 263 -15.44 16.74 29.98
C THR A 263 -16.36 17.94 29.74
N GLU A 264 -15.83 19.16 29.82
CA GLU A 264 -16.57 20.39 29.53
C GLU A 264 -16.99 20.47 28.06
N LEU A 265 -16.08 20.18 27.12
CA LEU A 265 -16.40 20.06 25.70
C LEU A 265 -17.51 19.04 25.45
N LYS A 266 -17.44 17.86 26.08
CA LYS A 266 -18.44 16.80 25.93
C LYS A 266 -19.83 17.18 26.49
N ARG A 267 -19.89 18.04 27.51
CA ARG A 267 -21.15 18.54 28.11
C ARG A 267 -21.80 19.66 27.31
N SER A 268 -21.02 20.41 26.54
CA SER A 268 -21.50 21.55 25.79
C SER A 268 -22.50 21.16 24.68
N ARG A 269 -23.52 22.01 24.45
CA ARG A 269 -24.49 21.87 23.36
C ARG A 269 -24.34 23.06 22.41
N GLY A 270 -23.38 23.01 21.48
CA GLY A 270 -23.12 24.08 20.51
C GLY A 270 -21.63 24.27 20.21
N VAL A 271 -21.25 25.46 19.71
CA VAL A 271 -19.84 25.87 19.71
C VAL A 271 -19.45 26.14 21.17
N PRO A 272 -18.60 25.31 21.79
CA PRO A 272 -18.25 25.44 23.20
C PRO A 272 -17.39 26.69 23.42
N SER A 273 -17.76 27.52 24.39
CA SER A 273 -16.84 28.45 25.04
C SER A 273 -16.31 27.74 26.29
N VAL A 274 -15.16 27.09 26.15
CA VAL A 274 -14.51 26.35 27.24
C VAL A 274 -13.22 27.08 27.60
N ASP A 275 -13.04 27.39 28.88
CA ASP A 275 -11.86 28.11 29.36
C ASP A 275 -10.60 27.27 29.14
N GLY A 276 -9.51 27.93 28.72
CA GLY A 276 -8.21 27.28 28.47
C GLY A 276 -8.06 26.65 27.08
N VAL A 277 -9.07 26.73 26.21
CA VAL A 277 -8.97 26.36 24.80
C VAL A 277 -9.48 27.47 23.87
N GLU A 278 -8.90 27.56 22.68
CA GLU A 278 -9.36 28.44 21.61
C GLU A 278 -9.77 27.63 20.36
N PRO A 279 -10.83 28.03 19.64
CA PRO A 279 -11.21 27.37 18.40
C PRO A 279 -10.09 27.45 17.35
N LEU A 280 -9.76 26.32 16.74
CA LEU A 280 -8.76 26.21 15.69
C LEU A 280 -9.43 25.82 14.37
N ARG A 281 -9.39 26.72 13.38
CA ARG A 281 -9.85 26.41 12.03
C ARG A 281 -8.70 25.85 11.20
N LEU A 282 -8.56 24.53 11.22
CA LEU A 282 -7.64 23.81 10.35
C LEU A 282 -8.38 22.66 9.65
N ASP A 283 -8.10 22.51 8.36
CA ASP A 283 -8.59 21.38 7.59
C ASP A 283 -7.53 20.27 7.60
N PHE A 284 -7.72 19.29 8.49
CA PHE A 284 -6.87 18.10 8.53
C PHE A 284 -7.26 17.04 7.50
N SER A 285 -8.35 17.22 6.74
CA SER A 285 -8.73 16.28 5.67
C SER A 285 -7.68 16.23 4.57
N ILE A 286 -6.87 17.27 4.41
CA ILE A 286 -5.73 17.29 3.48
C ILE A 286 -4.69 16.20 3.77
N TYR A 287 -4.66 15.67 5.00
CA TYR A 287 -3.79 14.57 5.43
C TYR A 287 -4.45 13.21 5.30
N SER A 288 -5.71 13.14 4.84
CA SER A 288 -6.37 11.87 4.61
C SER A 288 -5.63 11.08 3.53
N PHE A 289 -5.73 9.76 3.61
CA PHE A 289 -5.18 8.86 2.61
C PHE A 289 -5.66 9.22 1.19
N GLU A 290 -6.93 9.59 1.07
CA GLU A 290 -7.58 9.96 -0.19
C GLU A 290 -6.99 11.24 -0.81
N ASN A 291 -6.52 12.19 0.02
CA ASN A 291 -5.93 13.45 -0.42
C ASN A 291 -4.40 13.36 -0.59
N ALA A 292 -3.71 12.53 0.20
CA ALA A 292 -2.29 12.24 0.03
C ALA A 292 -1.98 11.59 -1.33
N GLY A 293 -2.90 10.77 -1.84
CA GLY A 293 -2.80 10.18 -3.19
C GLY A 293 -3.00 11.16 -4.35
N ARG A 294 -3.56 12.36 -4.11
CA ARG A 294 -3.91 13.35 -5.15
C ARG A 294 -2.84 14.42 -5.39
N SER A 295 -1.92 14.63 -4.44
CA SER A 295 -1.07 15.84 -4.39
C SER A 295 0.38 15.66 -4.88
N ASN A 296 0.78 14.49 -5.39
CA ASN A 296 2.16 14.24 -5.82
C ASN A 296 2.28 13.91 -7.32
N GLY A 297 2.28 14.95 -8.16
CA GLY A 297 2.64 14.88 -9.58
C GLY A 297 4.12 14.58 -9.87
N ALA A 298 4.96 14.33 -8.85
CA ALA A 298 6.40 14.11 -9.01
C ALA A 298 6.97 12.90 -8.23
N ILE A 299 6.13 12.13 -7.52
CA ILE A 299 6.54 10.85 -6.90
C ILE A 299 6.09 9.70 -7.80
N ARG A 300 6.66 9.64 -9.00
CA ARG A 300 6.42 8.54 -9.94
C ARG A 300 7.65 7.65 -10.17
N ASP A 301 8.86 8.12 -9.84
CA ASP A 301 10.09 7.40 -10.22
C ASP A 301 10.93 6.82 -9.06
N ILE A 302 10.74 7.24 -7.80
CA ILE A 302 11.50 6.66 -6.66
C ILE A 302 10.76 5.46 -6.03
N THR A 303 9.44 5.42 -6.14
CA THR A 303 8.58 4.31 -5.67
C THR A 303 8.81 3.02 -6.45
N LYS A 304 9.37 3.11 -7.67
CA LYS A 304 9.63 1.95 -8.55
C LYS A 304 10.81 1.07 -8.11
N LYS A 305 11.77 1.63 -7.36
CA LYS A 305 13.01 0.90 -6.98
C LYS A 305 12.93 0.29 -5.57
N ALA A 306 12.34 1.02 -4.61
CA ALA A 306 12.24 0.57 -3.22
C ALA A 306 11.21 -0.56 -3.01
N LEU A 307 10.14 -0.60 -3.81
CA LEU A 307 9.17 -1.72 -3.81
C LEU A 307 9.72 -2.96 -4.53
N HIS A 308 10.81 -2.81 -5.30
CA HIS A 308 11.40 -3.87 -6.10
C HIS A 308 12.55 -4.58 -5.35
N GLU A 309 13.38 -3.83 -4.63
CA GLU A 309 14.52 -4.39 -3.87
C GLU A 309 14.11 -5.05 -2.54
N ALA A 310 13.02 -4.59 -1.90
CA ALA A 310 12.55 -5.15 -0.63
C ALA A 310 11.71 -6.43 -0.79
N THR A 311 11.22 -6.70 -2.00
CA THR A 311 10.31 -7.84 -2.23
C THR A 311 11.05 -9.03 -2.81
N PHE A 312 12.18 -8.85 -3.51
CA PHE A 312 12.89 -9.96 -4.17
C PHE A 312 13.90 -10.70 -3.28
N ASN A 313 14.56 -10.04 -2.31
CA ASN A 313 15.62 -10.71 -1.53
C ASN A 313 15.12 -11.62 -0.39
N ASP A 314 13.85 -11.47 0.03
CA ASP A 314 13.23 -12.37 1.01
C ASP A 314 12.43 -13.52 0.33
N LEU A 315 12.34 -13.53 -1.01
CA LEU A 315 11.57 -14.51 -1.78
C LEU A 315 12.31 -15.82 -2.06
N GLU A 316 13.64 -15.87 -1.99
CA GLU A 316 14.39 -17.10 -2.20
C GLU A 316 14.36 -18.07 -1.00
N ARG A 317 13.88 -17.65 0.18
CA ARG A 317 13.85 -18.51 1.39
C ARG A 317 12.55 -19.27 1.63
N TYR A 318 11.57 -19.17 0.73
CA TYR A 318 10.26 -19.81 0.91
C TYR A 318 9.83 -20.68 -0.28
N VAL A 319 10.79 -21.19 -1.04
CA VAL A 319 10.55 -22.25 -2.02
C VAL A 319 10.58 -23.58 -1.27
N GLU A 320 9.38 -24.04 -0.87
CA GLU A 320 8.92 -25.45 -0.89
C GLU A 320 7.78 -25.66 0.12
N LEU A 321 6.54 -25.49 -0.34
CA LEU A 321 5.39 -26.18 0.24
C LEU A 321 4.66 -26.90 -0.90
N PRO A 322 4.75 -28.24 -0.98
CA PRO A 322 4.01 -29.01 -1.98
C PRO A 322 2.52 -29.03 -1.60
N GLY A 323 1.66 -28.56 -2.51
CA GLY A 323 0.21 -28.84 -2.45
C GLY A 323 -0.76 -27.65 -2.44
N ALA A 324 -0.29 -26.40 -2.54
CA ALA A 324 -1.21 -25.26 -2.74
C ALA A 324 -1.83 -25.33 -4.15
N ARG A 325 -3.13 -25.66 -4.25
CA ARG A 325 -3.89 -25.48 -5.49
C ARG A 325 -3.86 -23.99 -5.85
N LYS A 326 -3.43 -23.66 -7.07
CA LYS A 326 -3.34 -22.27 -7.56
C LYS A 326 -4.70 -21.60 -7.57
N ILE A 327 -4.77 -20.37 -7.05
CA ILE A 327 -6.05 -19.65 -6.81
C ILE A 327 -6.59 -19.05 -8.12
N ILE A 328 -5.73 -18.44 -8.94
CA ILE A 328 -6.08 -18.02 -10.31
C ILE A 328 -5.62 -19.11 -11.28
N PRO A 329 -6.52 -19.66 -12.12
CA PRO A 329 -6.15 -20.60 -13.17
C PRO A 329 -5.07 -20.04 -14.11
N ARG A 330 -4.08 -20.86 -14.49
CA ARG A 330 -3.08 -20.52 -15.51
C ARG A 330 -3.68 -20.66 -16.91
N LEU A 331 -4.66 -19.81 -17.17
CA LEU A 331 -5.45 -19.79 -18.40
C LEU A 331 -5.49 -18.34 -18.89
N ILE A 332 -4.99 -18.10 -20.11
CA ILE A 332 -5.05 -16.80 -20.76
C ILE A 332 -6.10 -16.84 -21.86
N HIS A 333 -7.01 -15.88 -21.83
CA HIS A 333 -8.10 -15.71 -22.77
C HIS A 333 -7.85 -14.50 -23.67
N PHE A 334 -8.14 -14.70 -24.96
CA PHE A 334 -8.25 -13.66 -25.96
C PHE A 334 -9.58 -13.79 -26.68
N VAL A 335 -10.26 -12.69 -26.97
CA VAL A 335 -11.53 -12.70 -27.73
C VAL A 335 -11.31 -12.06 -29.09
N TRP A 336 -11.49 -12.82 -30.17
CA TRP A 336 -11.41 -12.31 -31.55
C TRP A 336 -12.60 -12.80 -32.38
N ILE A 337 -13.55 -11.91 -32.58
CA ILE A 337 -14.84 -12.21 -33.20
C ILE A 337 -15.12 -11.28 -34.39
N GLY A 338 -16.02 -11.69 -35.26
CA GLY A 338 -16.34 -11.04 -36.52
C GLY A 338 -15.62 -11.66 -37.73
N ASN A 339 -15.78 -11.01 -38.89
CA ASN A 339 -15.42 -11.62 -40.18
C ASN A 339 -13.99 -11.29 -40.63
N LYS A 340 -13.22 -10.52 -39.84
CA LYS A 340 -11.87 -10.11 -40.20
C LYS A 340 -10.86 -11.15 -39.72
N PRO A 341 -9.87 -11.54 -40.55
CA PRO A 341 -8.79 -12.40 -40.10
C PRO A 341 -7.96 -11.69 -39.02
N LEU A 342 -7.32 -12.48 -38.16
CA LEU A 342 -6.37 -11.97 -37.15
C LEU A 342 -5.23 -11.20 -37.85
N PRO A 343 -5.03 -9.91 -37.53
CA PRO A 343 -3.91 -9.12 -38.03
C PRO A 343 -2.56 -9.68 -37.59
N GLY A 344 -1.49 -9.35 -38.33
CA GLY A 344 -0.12 -9.77 -38.01
C GLY A 344 0.29 -9.44 -36.57
N PHE A 345 0.15 -8.17 -36.15
CA PHE A 345 0.48 -7.77 -34.77
C PHE A 345 -0.32 -8.52 -33.69
N VAL A 346 -1.59 -8.87 -33.95
CA VAL A 346 -2.40 -9.65 -32.99
C VAL A 346 -1.86 -11.06 -32.86
N LYS A 347 -1.52 -11.71 -33.99
CA LYS A 347 -0.86 -13.03 -33.97
C LYS A 347 0.45 -12.98 -33.20
N GLU A 348 1.22 -11.90 -33.37
CA GLU A 348 2.45 -11.68 -32.62
C GLU A 348 2.20 -11.49 -31.11
N CYS A 349 1.18 -10.72 -30.70
CA CYS A 349 0.80 -10.59 -29.29
C CYS A 349 0.43 -11.94 -28.66
N ILE A 350 -0.40 -12.73 -29.34
CA ILE A 350 -0.82 -14.07 -28.88
C ILE A 350 0.39 -15.02 -28.83
N GLN A 351 1.25 -15.01 -29.85
CA GLN A 351 2.45 -15.86 -29.87
C GLN A 351 3.44 -15.47 -28.77
N GLN A 352 3.60 -14.17 -28.53
CA GLN A 352 4.43 -13.67 -27.44
C GLN A 352 3.90 -14.12 -26.07
N ALA A 353 2.58 -14.07 -25.87
CA ALA A 353 1.95 -14.62 -24.66
C ALA A 353 2.24 -16.12 -24.52
N LYS A 354 2.13 -16.91 -25.59
CA LYS A 354 2.47 -18.36 -25.59
C LYS A 354 3.93 -18.61 -25.23
N ASN A 355 4.85 -17.86 -25.81
CA ASN A 355 6.29 -18.02 -25.57
C ASN A 355 6.66 -17.72 -24.11
N LEU A 356 6.03 -16.71 -23.51
CA LEU A 356 6.31 -16.32 -22.13
C LEU A 356 5.62 -17.21 -21.10
N HIS A 357 4.56 -17.93 -21.49
CA HIS A 357 3.72 -18.72 -20.58
C HIS A 357 3.57 -20.16 -21.08
N PRO A 358 4.67 -20.95 -21.17
CA PRO A 358 4.61 -22.33 -21.65
C PRO A 358 3.74 -23.24 -20.77
N ASP A 359 3.60 -22.90 -19.48
CA ASP A 359 2.80 -23.65 -18.50
C ASP A 359 1.33 -23.18 -18.43
N TYR A 360 0.92 -22.24 -19.29
CA TYR A 360 -0.45 -21.72 -19.32
C TYR A 360 -1.19 -22.31 -20.52
N GLU A 361 -2.47 -22.61 -20.32
CA GLU A 361 -3.37 -22.79 -21.44
C GLU A 361 -3.68 -21.42 -22.04
N ILE A 362 -3.54 -21.27 -23.36
CA ILE A 362 -3.89 -20.03 -24.07
C ILE A 362 -5.03 -20.33 -25.04
N ARG A 363 -6.19 -19.71 -24.78
CA ARG A 363 -7.41 -19.89 -25.56
C ARG A 363 -7.82 -18.61 -26.26
N VAL A 364 -7.98 -18.70 -27.58
CA VAL A 364 -8.53 -17.62 -28.42
C VAL A 364 -9.95 -17.99 -28.77
N TRP A 365 -10.91 -17.18 -28.31
CA TRP A 365 -12.34 -17.38 -28.51
C TRP A 365 -12.78 -16.73 -29.82
N GLY A 366 -13.27 -17.54 -30.75
CA GLY A 366 -13.74 -17.14 -32.08
C GLY A 366 -15.26 -17.15 -32.19
N ASN A 367 -15.79 -16.89 -33.40
CA ASN A 367 -17.23 -16.87 -33.66
C ASN A 367 -17.93 -18.20 -33.29
N ASP A 368 -17.27 -19.32 -33.55
CA ASP A 368 -17.83 -20.66 -33.30
C ASP A 368 -17.95 -20.98 -31.81
N ASP A 369 -17.11 -20.39 -30.96
CA ASP A 369 -17.18 -20.60 -29.51
C ASP A 369 -18.36 -19.85 -28.86
N ILE A 370 -18.77 -18.73 -29.45
CA ILE A 370 -19.84 -17.85 -28.91
C ILE A 370 -21.16 -18.60 -28.78
N ASP A 371 -21.39 -19.56 -29.67
CA ASP A 371 -22.64 -20.30 -29.74
C ASP A 371 -22.96 -21.08 -28.46
N SER A 372 -21.93 -21.41 -27.69
CA SER A 372 -22.02 -22.11 -26.41
C SER A 372 -22.18 -21.18 -25.20
N LEU A 373 -22.03 -19.87 -25.38
CA LEU A 373 -22.09 -18.89 -24.29
C LEU A 373 -23.53 -18.46 -23.99
N ARG A 374 -23.85 -18.31 -22.71
CA ARG A 374 -25.13 -17.83 -22.21
C ARG A 374 -25.44 -16.44 -22.76
N CYS A 375 -24.46 -15.55 -22.87
CA CYS A 375 -24.64 -14.17 -23.33
C CYS A 375 -25.02 -14.06 -24.81
N LYS A 376 -24.95 -15.14 -25.61
CA LYS A 376 -25.24 -15.15 -27.05
C LYS A 376 -26.51 -14.39 -27.42
N HIS A 377 -27.60 -14.61 -26.66
CA HIS A 377 -28.89 -13.97 -26.92
C HIS A 377 -28.86 -12.43 -26.80
N GLN A 378 -27.94 -11.88 -26.00
CA GLN A 378 -27.77 -10.44 -25.81
C GLN A 378 -26.79 -9.84 -26.83
N LEU A 379 -25.85 -10.63 -27.35
CA LEU A 379 -24.85 -10.15 -28.31
C LEU A 379 -25.46 -9.62 -29.61
N ASN A 380 -26.60 -10.17 -30.03
CA ASN A 380 -27.33 -9.71 -31.22
C ASN A 380 -27.90 -8.29 -31.06
N GLN A 381 -27.98 -7.78 -29.83
CA GLN A 381 -28.45 -6.42 -29.55
C GLN A 381 -27.35 -5.36 -29.78
N PHE A 382 -26.10 -5.79 -29.97
CA PHE A 382 -24.95 -4.91 -30.19
C PHE A 382 -24.49 -4.99 -31.66
N GLU A 383 -24.21 -3.85 -32.26
CA GLU A 383 -23.67 -3.77 -33.63
C GLU A 383 -22.14 -3.96 -33.62
N GLU A 384 -21.46 -3.39 -32.62
CA GLU A 384 -19.99 -3.34 -32.58
C GLU A 384 -19.39 -4.60 -31.93
N TYR A 385 -18.43 -5.22 -32.63
CA TYR A 385 -17.72 -6.39 -32.11
C TYR A 385 -16.96 -6.13 -30.80
N ALA A 386 -16.48 -4.89 -30.59
CA ALA A 386 -15.84 -4.51 -29.33
C ALA A 386 -16.80 -4.59 -28.13
N GLN A 387 -18.07 -4.21 -28.32
CA GLN A 387 -19.09 -4.32 -27.27
C GLN A 387 -19.43 -5.79 -26.99
N LYS A 388 -19.53 -6.60 -28.05
CA LYS A 388 -19.76 -8.04 -27.91
C LYS A 388 -18.60 -8.71 -27.14
N ALA A 389 -17.37 -8.35 -27.46
CA ALA A 389 -16.17 -8.86 -26.79
C ALA A 389 -16.13 -8.51 -25.29
N ASP A 390 -16.69 -7.35 -24.88
CA ASP A 390 -16.82 -6.99 -23.47
C ASP A 390 -17.75 -7.90 -22.69
N ILE A 391 -18.88 -8.27 -23.27
CA ILE A 391 -19.82 -9.17 -22.60
C ILE A 391 -19.23 -10.59 -22.54
N ILE A 392 -18.64 -11.04 -23.65
CA ILE A 392 -18.03 -12.37 -23.77
C ILE A 392 -16.91 -12.55 -22.75
N ARG A 393 -16.00 -11.59 -22.57
CA ARG A 393 -14.90 -11.71 -21.61
C ARG A 393 -15.39 -11.86 -20.17
N TYR A 394 -16.46 -11.15 -19.79
CA TYR A 394 -17.01 -11.25 -18.43
C TYR A 394 -17.56 -12.64 -18.16
N GLU A 395 -18.27 -13.23 -19.13
CA GLU A 395 -18.79 -14.59 -19.00
C GLU A 395 -17.67 -15.64 -18.97
N ILE A 396 -16.67 -15.52 -19.86
CA ILE A 396 -15.52 -16.42 -19.89
C ILE A 396 -14.82 -16.41 -18.52
N LEU A 397 -14.47 -15.23 -18.01
CA LEU A 397 -13.79 -15.10 -16.73
C LEU A 397 -14.67 -15.52 -15.54
N GLU A 398 -15.99 -15.29 -15.61
CA GLU A 398 -16.93 -15.80 -14.61
C GLU A 398 -16.90 -17.34 -14.58
N HIS A 399 -16.88 -18.00 -15.73
CA HIS A 399 -16.97 -19.44 -15.81
C HIS A 399 -15.62 -20.13 -15.53
N TYR A 400 -14.57 -19.68 -16.22
CA TYR A 400 -13.26 -20.33 -16.24
C TYR A 400 -12.24 -19.70 -15.29
N GLY A 401 -12.48 -18.48 -14.80
CA GLY A 401 -11.43 -17.70 -14.12
C GLY A 401 -10.28 -17.38 -15.09
N GLY A 402 -9.07 -17.22 -14.56
CA GLY A 402 -7.87 -17.01 -15.37
C GLY A 402 -7.62 -15.54 -15.67
N ILE A 403 -7.02 -15.26 -16.82
CA ILE A 403 -6.54 -13.93 -17.22
C ILE A 403 -7.11 -13.60 -18.60
N ASP A 404 -7.83 -12.49 -18.73
CA ASP A 404 -8.24 -11.92 -20.01
C ASP A 404 -7.26 -10.81 -20.40
N LEU A 405 -6.83 -10.85 -21.65
CA LEU A 405 -6.00 -9.82 -22.27
C LEU A 405 -6.68 -9.34 -23.54
N ASP A 406 -6.67 -8.03 -23.77
CA ASP A 406 -7.01 -7.50 -25.10
C ASP A 406 -6.07 -8.11 -26.16
N THR A 407 -6.60 -8.38 -27.35
CA THR A 407 -5.86 -9.02 -28.45
C THR A 407 -4.64 -8.21 -28.95
N ASP A 408 -4.59 -6.92 -28.62
CA ASP A 408 -3.50 -6.01 -28.90
C ASP A 408 -2.62 -5.74 -27.66
N MET A 409 -2.67 -6.62 -26.65
CA MET A 409 -1.77 -6.61 -25.50
C MET A 409 -0.49 -7.38 -25.79
N TYR A 410 0.65 -6.68 -25.88
CA TYR A 410 1.96 -7.31 -26.07
C TYR A 410 2.61 -7.64 -24.72
N CYS A 411 2.75 -8.93 -24.39
CA CYS A 411 3.38 -9.37 -23.14
C CYS A 411 4.91 -9.18 -23.16
N LEU A 412 5.45 -8.59 -22.09
CA LEU A 412 6.89 -8.39 -21.91
C LEU A 412 7.52 -9.45 -21.00
N LYS A 413 6.74 -10.04 -20.09
CA LYS A 413 7.21 -11.05 -19.14
C LYS A 413 6.08 -11.98 -18.69
N ASN A 414 6.47 -13.05 -17.99
CA ASN A 414 5.55 -14.02 -17.41
C ASN A 414 4.70 -13.37 -16.28
N LEU A 415 3.43 -13.75 -16.19
CA LEU A 415 2.44 -13.24 -15.24
C LEU A 415 2.43 -13.97 -13.88
N ASP A 416 3.29 -14.98 -13.68
CA ASP A 416 3.40 -15.74 -12.43
C ASP A 416 3.71 -14.86 -11.23
N ASP A 417 4.44 -13.75 -11.39
CA ASP A 417 4.68 -12.78 -10.30
C ASP A 417 3.36 -12.19 -9.79
N ILE A 418 2.44 -11.83 -10.71
CA ILE A 418 1.12 -11.29 -10.36
C ILE A 418 0.30 -12.37 -9.64
N ILE A 419 0.31 -13.61 -10.17
CA ILE A 419 -0.40 -14.74 -9.55
C ILE A 419 0.17 -15.06 -8.18
N GLY A 420 1.49 -15.13 -8.03
CA GLY A 420 2.17 -15.47 -6.77
C GLY A 420 1.96 -14.42 -5.67
N ILE A 421 1.91 -13.13 -6.02
CA ILE A 421 1.50 -12.07 -5.08
C ILE A 421 0.06 -12.30 -4.61
N CYS A 422 -0.84 -12.58 -5.55
CA CYS A 422 -2.24 -12.85 -5.24
C CYS A 422 -2.40 -14.08 -4.34
N GLU A 423 -1.71 -15.17 -4.63
CA GLU A 423 -1.75 -16.40 -3.82
C GLU A 423 -1.25 -16.17 -2.40
N LYS A 424 -0.19 -15.37 -2.23
CA LYS A 424 0.38 -15.03 -0.92
C LYS A 424 -0.54 -14.11 -0.11
N MET A 425 -1.17 -13.12 -0.74
CA MET A 425 -2.13 -12.25 -0.07
C MET A 425 -3.32 -13.03 0.49
N PHE A 426 -3.72 -14.11 -0.19
CA PHE A 426 -4.89 -14.91 0.17
C PHE A 426 -4.59 -16.16 1.00
N ALA A 427 -3.32 -16.58 1.14
CA ALA A 427 -2.90 -17.77 1.89
C ALA A 427 -3.24 -17.73 3.40
N GLY A 428 -3.59 -16.56 3.95
CA GLY A 428 -4.02 -16.38 5.35
C GLY A 428 -5.49 -16.02 5.54
N MET A 429 -6.29 -15.96 4.47
CA MET A 429 -7.68 -15.52 4.54
C MET A 429 -8.65 -16.70 4.74
N CYS A 430 -9.69 -16.51 5.54
CA CYS A 430 -10.71 -17.53 5.81
C CYS A 430 -11.38 -18.00 4.49
N SER A 431 -11.73 -19.29 4.44
CA SER A 431 -12.25 -20.02 3.26
C SER A 431 -13.51 -19.43 2.60
N SER A 432 -14.08 -18.36 3.14
CA SER A 432 -15.19 -17.59 2.57
C SER A 432 -14.77 -16.53 1.54
N THR A 433 -13.47 -16.27 1.35
CA THR A 433 -12.95 -15.24 0.40
C THR A 433 -12.46 -15.85 -0.92
N LYS A 434 -13.38 -16.45 -1.68
CA LYS A 434 -13.07 -17.24 -2.90
C LYS A 434 -13.10 -16.44 -4.22
N HIS A 435 -13.24 -15.13 -4.18
CA HIS A 435 -13.58 -14.33 -5.37
C HIS A 435 -12.61 -13.17 -5.59
N LEU A 436 -11.34 -13.50 -5.84
CA LEU A 436 -10.31 -12.53 -6.17
C LEU A 436 -10.56 -11.93 -7.55
N LEU A 437 -10.40 -10.61 -7.67
CA LEU A 437 -10.38 -9.88 -8.94
C LEU A 437 -9.17 -8.95 -8.98
N VAL A 438 -8.40 -9.02 -10.07
CA VAL A 438 -7.24 -8.17 -10.34
C VAL A 438 -7.52 -7.41 -11.61
N THR A 439 -7.30 -6.10 -11.59
CA THR A 439 -7.51 -5.21 -12.74
C THR A 439 -6.32 -4.30 -12.92
N CYS A 440 -6.16 -3.71 -14.10
CA CYS A 440 -5.21 -2.61 -14.32
C CYS A 440 -5.95 -1.50 -15.06
N ASN A 441 -6.01 -0.28 -14.51
CA ASN A 441 -6.72 0.82 -15.16
C ASN A 441 -5.83 1.53 -16.20
N GLU A 442 -6.43 1.94 -17.32
CA GLU A 442 -5.82 2.73 -18.40
C GLU A 442 -5.50 4.19 -18.01
N ASN A 443 -6.04 4.64 -16.88
CA ASN A 443 -5.87 5.99 -16.36
C ASN A 443 -6.02 5.97 -14.84
N TYR A 444 -5.81 7.11 -14.21
CA TYR A 444 -5.91 7.27 -12.75
C TYR A 444 -7.34 7.47 -12.25
N SER A 445 -8.35 7.39 -13.13
CA SER A 445 -9.74 7.55 -12.75
C SER A 445 -10.18 6.40 -11.86
N ARG A 446 -10.91 6.76 -10.79
CA ARG A 446 -11.59 5.80 -9.92
C ARG A 446 -13.00 5.47 -10.39
N THR A 447 -13.54 6.18 -11.39
CA THR A 447 -14.90 5.97 -11.92
C THR A 447 -14.95 5.11 -13.18
N SER A 448 -13.81 4.55 -13.59
CA SER A 448 -13.70 3.65 -14.74
C SER A 448 -12.78 2.49 -14.42
N CYS A 449 -13.17 1.28 -14.81
CA CYS A 449 -12.37 0.07 -14.69
C CYS A 449 -12.00 -0.42 -16.09
N SER A 450 -10.71 -0.41 -16.44
CA SER A 450 -10.33 -0.90 -17.77
C SER A 450 -10.57 -2.40 -17.90
N ARG A 451 -10.79 -2.82 -19.15
CA ARG A 451 -11.10 -4.19 -19.54
C ARG A 451 -9.91 -4.93 -20.15
N GLY A 452 -8.86 -4.21 -20.55
CA GLY A 452 -7.78 -4.80 -21.35
C GLY A 452 -6.83 -5.71 -20.57
N PHE A 453 -6.90 -5.70 -19.24
CA PHE A 453 -6.32 -6.71 -18.37
C PHE A 453 -7.27 -6.99 -17.19
N ILE A 454 -7.71 -8.24 -17.06
CA ILE A 454 -8.46 -8.72 -15.90
C ILE A 454 -7.94 -10.11 -15.52
N ALA A 455 -7.65 -10.36 -14.25
CA ALA A 455 -7.35 -11.69 -13.74
C ALA A 455 -8.26 -12.04 -12.55
N THR A 456 -8.75 -13.27 -12.48
CA THR A 456 -9.76 -13.64 -11.46
C THR A 456 -9.75 -15.12 -11.14
N THR A 457 -10.22 -15.45 -9.94
CA THR A 457 -10.76 -16.78 -9.65
C THR A 457 -12.06 -17.02 -10.42
N PRO A 458 -12.43 -18.27 -10.75
CA PRO A 458 -13.75 -18.59 -11.29
C PRO A 458 -14.89 -18.18 -10.35
N ARG A 459 -16.08 -18.00 -10.91
CA ARG A 459 -17.35 -17.67 -10.24
C ARG A 459 -17.31 -16.33 -9.49
N ASN A 460 -16.58 -15.35 -10.00
CA ASN A 460 -16.52 -14.02 -9.40
C ASN A 460 -17.89 -13.32 -9.49
N PRO A 461 -18.48 -12.83 -8.38
CA PRO A 461 -19.81 -12.22 -8.38
C PRO A 461 -19.88 -10.91 -9.16
N ILE A 462 -18.77 -10.16 -9.27
CA ILE A 462 -18.71 -8.92 -10.07
C ILE A 462 -18.82 -9.28 -11.55
N LEU A 463 -18.09 -10.31 -12.00
CA LEU A 463 -18.15 -10.79 -13.37
C LEU A 463 -19.49 -11.42 -13.71
N LYS A 464 -20.11 -12.15 -12.77
CA LYS A 464 -21.49 -12.63 -12.91
C LYS A 464 -22.47 -11.48 -13.11
N ARG A 465 -22.36 -10.42 -12.30
CA ARG A 465 -23.21 -9.22 -12.41
C ARG A 465 -23.02 -8.53 -13.77
N ALA A 466 -21.77 -8.46 -14.24
CA ALA A 466 -21.45 -7.87 -15.53
C ALA A 466 -21.96 -8.70 -16.72
N SER A 467 -21.77 -10.03 -16.68
CA SER A 467 -22.16 -10.97 -17.73
C SER A 467 -23.67 -11.20 -17.81
N SER A 468 -24.41 -11.02 -16.71
CA SER A 468 -25.86 -11.27 -16.64
C SER A 468 -26.72 -10.01 -16.75
N ARG A 469 -26.14 -8.84 -17.03
CA ARG A 469 -26.88 -7.58 -17.13
C ARG A 469 -27.80 -7.59 -18.34
N ASP A 470 -29.08 -7.25 -18.15
CA ASP A 470 -30.00 -7.00 -19.26
C ASP A 470 -29.87 -5.55 -19.76
N PHE A 471 -29.50 -5.41 -21.04
CA PHE A 471 -29.31 -4.12 -21.72
C PHE A 471 -30.52 -3.73 -22.60
N SER A 472 -31.60 -4.53 -22.63
CA SER A 472 -32.74 -4.31 -23.53
C SER A 472 -33.45 -2.97 -23.30
N PHE A 473 -33.47 -2.47 -22.06
CA PHE A 473 -34.00 -1.13 -21.75
C PHE A 473 -33.06 -0.02 -22.23
N ASP A 474 -31.75 -0.18 -21.98
CA ASP A 474 -30.73 0.81 -22.29
C ASP A 474 -30.61 1.01 -23.82
N ILE A 475 -30.72 -0.06 -24.61
CA ILE A 475 -30.64 -0.02 -26.08
C ILE A 475 -31.87 0.65 -26.72
N ARG A 476 -33.05 0.49 -26.11
CA ARG A 476 -34.30 1.11 -26.61
C ARG A 476 -34.34 2.61 -26.39
N ASN A 477 -33.73 3.11 -25.33
CA ASN A 477 -33.68 4.52 -24.99
C ASN A 477 -32.40 5.17 -25.55
N LYS A 478 -32.42 5.54 -26.83
CA LYS A 478 -31.30 6.14 -27.59
C LYS A 478 -30.77 7.49 -27.03
N GLU A 479 -31.36 8.02 -25.96
CA GLU A 479 -30.98 9.31 -25.34
C GLU A 479 -29.79 9.22 -24.37
N TYR A 480 -29.37 8.02 -23.95
CA TYR A 480 -28.31 7.86 -22.96
C TYR A 480 -26.98 7.39 -23.58
N TRP A 481 -26.09 8.36 -23.80
CA TRP A 481 -24.62 8.24 -23.90
C TRP A 481 -24.02 7.51 -25.11
N HIS A 482 -22.81 7.96 -25.49
CA HIS A 482 -21.98 7.37 -26.55
C HIS A 482 -21.90 5.84 -26.42
N LYS A 483 -22.22 5.11 -27.51
CA LYS A 483 -22.34 3.63 -27.59
C LYS A 483 -21.23 2.83 -26.87
N ALA A 484 -20.01 3.35 -26.72
CA ALA A 484 -18.92 2.70 -25.99
C ALA A 484 -19.10 2.64 -24.45
N ALA A 485 -19.97 3.46 -23.86
CA ALA A 485 -20.19 3.54 -22.41
C ALA A 485 -21.08 2.42 -21.86
N LEU A 486 -21.88 1.76 -22.72
CA LEU A 486 -22.94 0.84 -22.28
C LEU A 486 -22.40 -0.44 -21.65
N VAL A 487 -21.30 -0.99 -22.21
CA VAL A 487 -20.62 -2.20 -21.73
C VAL A 487 -19.13 -1.96 -21.41
N GLY A 488 -18.69 -0.70 -21.54
CA GLY A 488 -17.31 -0.28 -21.41
C GLY A 488 -16.83 -0.06 -19.97
N PRO A 489 -15.72 0.66 -19.77
CA PRO A 489 -15.05 0.79 -18.47
C PRO A 489 -15.92 1.37 -17.34
N THR A 490 -16.84 2.27 -17.68
CA THR A 490 -17.77 2.88 -16.72
C THR A 490 -18.85 1.89 -16.27
N PHE A 491 -19.39 1.10 -17.20
CA PHE A 491 -20.32 0.01 -16.87
C PHE A 491 -19.64 -1.06 -16.02
N PHE A 492 -18.42 -1.45 -16.38
CA PHE A 492 -17.71 -2.44 -15.56
C PHE A 492 -17.49 -1.89 -14.15
N HIS A 493 -17.09 -0.63 -14.01
CA HIS A 493 -16.98 0.04 -12.71
C HIS A 493 -18.30 0.10 -11.92
N SER A 494 -19.45 0.26 -12.57
CA SER A 494 -20.74 0.26 -11.85
C SER A 494 -21.10 -1.12 -11.29
N CYS A 495 -20.50 -2.20 -11.79
CA CYS A 495 -20.68 -3.55 -11.24
C CYS A 495 -20.03 -3.72 -9.86
N PHE A 496 -19.24 -2.76 -9.38
CA PHE A 496 -18.58 -2.78 -8.06
C PHE A 496 -19.44 -2.14 -6.94
N SER A 497 -20.75 -1.96 -7.17
CA SER A 497 -21.68 -1.13 -6.38
C SER A 497 -21.86 -1.42 -4.88
N ASP A 498 -21.11 -2.36 -4.30
CA ASP A 498 -21.13 -2.65 -2.86
C ASP A 498 -19.69 -2.53 -2.31
N ASP A 499 -19.45 -1.68 -1.31
CA ASP A 499 -18.12 -1.42 -0.70
C ASP A 499 -17.38 -2.69 -0.26
N VAL A 500 -18.14 -3.75 0.04
CA VAL A 500 -17.62 -5.06 0.41
C VAL A 500 -16.97 -5.77 -0.80
N LEU A 501 -17.53 -5.66 -2.00
CA LEU A 501 -17.01 -6.34 -3.19
C LEU A 501 -15.78 -5.63 -3.77
N ASP A 502 -15.72 -4.29 -3.70
CA ASP A 502 -14.53 -3.54 -4.11
C ASP A 502 -13.33 -3.80 -3.18
N SER A 503 -13.59 -4.16 -1.90
CA SER A 503 -12.53 -4.47 -0.94
C SER A 503 -11.66 -5.70 -1.30
N TYR A 504 -12.13 -6.55 -2.22
CA TYR A 504 -11.40 -7.73 -2.72
C TYR A 504 -10.77 -7.53 -4.10
N ARG A 505 -10.85 -6.32 -4.66
CA ARG A 505 -10.24 -5.96 -5.94
C ARG A 505 -8.81 -5.47 -5.72
N ILE A 506 -7.86 -6.11 -6.41
CA ILE A 506 -6.49 -5.60 -6.53
C ILE A 506 -6.40 -4.78 -7.81
N ASN A 507 -6.16 -3.47 -7.70
CA ASN A 507 -5.90 -2.64 -8.86
C ASN A 507 -4.41 -2.41 -9.03
N LEU A 508 -3.84 -2.99 -10.09
CA LEU A 508 -2.44 -2.85 -10.45
C LEU A 508 -2.12 -1.42 -10.90
N PRO A 509 -0.87 -0.95 -10.69
CA PRO A 509 -0.40 0.30 -11.28
C PRO A 509 -0.58 0.31 -12.80
N ILE A 510 -1.03 1.44 -13.35
CA ILE A 510 -1.23 1.66 -14.80
C ILE A 510 -0.06 1.15 -15.65
N ASP A 511 1.17 1.40 -15.22
CA ASP A 511 2.41 1.03 -15.91
C ASP A 511 2.65 -0.49 -16.02
N CYS A 512 1.82 -1.34 -15.38
CA CYS A 512 1.88 -2.78 -15.53
C CYS A 512 1.43 -3.22 -16.94
N PHE A 513 0.43 -2.54 -17.52
CA PHE A 513 -0.16 -2.89 -18.82
C PHE A 513 -0.40 -1.71 -19.76
N TYR A 514 -0.39 -0.48 -19.24
CA TYR A 514 -0.60 0.77 -19.98
C TYR A 514 0.55 1.78 -19.79
N PRO A 515 1.83 1.37 -20.00
CA PRO A 515 2.97 2.28 -19.93
C PRO A 515 3.00 3.31 -21.09
N ILE A 516 2.15 3.11 -22.11
CA ILE A 516 1.86 4.05 -23.19
C ILE A 516 0.37 4.40 -23.05
N SER A 517 0.05 5.66 -22.80
CA SER A 517 -1.34 6.08 -22.63
C SER A 517 -2.09 6.10 -23.95
N TYR A 518 -3.43 6.07 -23.89
CA TYR A 518 -4.27 6.23 -25.09
C TYR A 518 -3.97 7.54 -25.83
N ASP A 519 -3.79 8.64 -25.09
CA ASP A 519 -3.48 9.94 -25.68
C ASP A 519 -2.12 9.95 -26.35
N GLU A 520 -1.10 9.34 -25.73
CA GLU A 520 0.22 9.16 -26.34
C GLU A 520 0.10 8.37 -27.65
N ALA A 521 -0.57 7.23 -27.61
CA ALA A 521 -0.80 6.40 -28.79
C ALA A 521 -1.57 7.14 -29.90
N LYS A 522 -2.58 7.93 -29.54
CA LYS A 522 -3.38 8.73 -30.49
C LYS A 522 -2.59 9.89 -31.11
N MET A 523 -1.66 10.48 -30.37
CA MET A 523 -0.79 11.55 -30.86
C MET A 523 0.29 11.02 -31.81
N THR A 524 0.66 9.73 -31.72
CA THR A 524 1.55 9.11 -32.69
C THR A 524 0.83 8.84 -34.02
N SER A 525 1.37 9.32 -35.13
CA SER A 525 0.84 9.01 -36.47
C SER A 525 1.33 7.65 -37.01
N ILE A 526 1.85 6.79 -36.13
CA ILE A 526 2.44 5.50 -36.50
C ILE A 526 1.37 4.40 -36.48
N THR A 527 1.56 3.39 -37.31
CA THR A 527 0.75 2.18 -37.37
C THR A 527 0.94 1.29 -36.14
N THR A 528 0.01 0.37 -35.87
CA THR A 528 0.13 -0.59 -34.76
C THR A 528 1.37 -1.49 -34.91
N ASP A 529 1.71 -1.91 -36.13
CA ASP A 529 2.93 -2.69 -36.41
C ASP A 529 4.21 -1.89 -36.17
N GLU A 530 4.21 -0.58 -36.45
CA GLU A 530 5.32 0.32 -36.08
C GLU A 530 5.43 0.47 -34.57
N ARG A 531 4.31 0.66 -33.88
CA ARG A 531 4.27 0.72 -32.41
C ARG A 531 4.80 -0.56 -31.78
N LEU A 532 4.42 -1.73 -32.32
CA LEU A 532 4.94 -3.02 -31.84
C LEU A 532 6.46 -3.12 -32.04
N ARG A 533 6.98 -2.66 -33.19
CA ARG A 533 8.43 -2.58 -33.44
C ARG A 533 9.14 -1.64 -32.46
N GLU A 534 8.51 -0.54 -32.08
CA GLU A 534 9.04 0.39 -31.07
C GLU A 534 9.02 -0.22 -29.67
N VAL A 535 7.93 -0.86 -29.28
CA VAL A 535 7.79 -1.59 -28.01
C VAL A 535 8.91 -2.63 -27.88
N LYS A 536 9.17 -3.42 -28.91
CA LYS A 536 10.26 -4.42 -28.91
C LYS A 536 11.66 -3.85 -28.73
N LYS A 537 11.87 -2.56 -29.05
CA LYS A 537 13.16 -1.86 -28.91
C LYS A 537 13.24 -1.03 -27.62
N ARG A 538 12.11 -0.83 -26.93
CA ARG A 538 12.02 0.04 -25.77
C ARG A 538 12.29 -0.76 -24.50
N HIS A 539 13.08 -0.17 -23.62
CA HIS A 539 13.21 -0.66 -22.25
C HIS A 539 12.05 -0.12 -21.42
N PHE A 540 11.25 -1.03 -20.90
CA PHE A 540 10.19 -0.73 -19.95
C PHE A 540 10.66 -1.00 -18.52
N GLN A 541 9.86 -0.57 -17.56
CA GLN A 541 10.15 -0.80 -16.15
C GLN A 541 10.08 -2.30 -15.85
N SER A 542 10.85 -2.75 -14.85
CA SER A 542 10.93 -4.17 -14.48
C SER A 542 9.59 -4.76 -14.04
N PHE A 543 8.62 -3.93 -13.64
CA PHE A 543 7.27 -4.35 -13.27
C PHE A 543 6.22 -4.14 -14.38
N THR A 544 6.61 -3.73 -15.59
CA THR A 544 5.71 -3.71 -16.75
C THR A 544 5.57 -5.13 -17.32
N TYR A 545 4.36 -5.70 -17.26
CA TYR A 545 4.06 -7.05 -17.72
C TYR A 545 3.56 -7.09 -19.16
N GLY A 546 2.88 -6.04 -19.60
CA GLY A 546 2.42 -5.92 -20.97
C GLY A 546 2.34 -4.46 -21.43
N VAL A 547 2.13 -4.30 -22.73
CA VAL A 547 1.88 -3.00 -23.36
C VAL A 547 0.66 -3.10 -24.24
N HIS A 548 -0.38 -2.34 -23.90
CA HIS A 548 -1.55 -2.16 -24.77
C HIS A 548 -1.14 -1.36 -26.01
N LEU A 549 -1.35 -1.94 -27.19
CA LEU A 549 -0.93 -1.34 -28.46
C LEU A 549 -1.97 -0.37 -29.04
N TRP A 550 -3.15 -0.21 -28.45
CA TRP A 550 -4.19 0.74 -28.87
C TRP A 550 -4.50 0.65 -30.37
N ALA A 551 -4.78 -0.56 -30.87
CA ALA A 551 -4.92 -0.84 -32.28
C ALA A 551 -6.18 -0.24 -32.93
N GLN A 552 -7.17 0.15 -32.11
CA GLN A 552 -8.42 0.79 -32.55
C GLN A 552 -9.12 0.02 -33.68
N SER A 553 -9.05 -1.31 -33.67
CA SER A 553 -9.61 -2.18 -34.73
C SER A 553 -11.12 -2.04 -34.91
N TRP A 554 -11.80 -1.44 -33.93
CA TRP A 554 -13.23 -1.14 -33.87
C TRP A 554 -13.60 0.26 -34.40
N ILE A 555 -12.64 1.11 -34.77
CA ILE A 555 -12.94 2.44 -35.35
C ILE A 555 -12.99 2.31 -36.89
N PRO A 556 -14.10 2.70 -37.55
CA PRO A 556 -14.17 2.72 -39.01
C PRO A 556 -13.07 3.64 -39.59
N LYS A 557 -12.25 3.13 -40.51
CA LYS A 557 -11.25 3.95 -41.21
C LYS A 557 -11.99 4.91 -42.15
N ASN A 558 -11.93 6.22 -41.87
CA ASN A 558 -12.50 7.24 -42.76
C ASN A 558 -11.56 7.45 -43.98
N PRO A 559 -11.99 7.18 -45.22
CA PRO A 559 -11.12 7.25 -46.40
C PRO A 559 -10.53 8.65 -46.66
N VAL A 560 -11.23 9.70 -46.25
CA VAL A 560 -10.94 11.10 -46.61
C VAL A 560 -9.81 11.72 -45.76
N ALA A 561 -9.43 11.09 -44.64
CA ALA A 561 -8.41 11.65 -43.74
C ALA A 561 -6.96 11.33 -44.14
N ASN A 562 -6.74 10.47 -45.15
CA ASN A 562 -5.41 10.06 -45.57
C ASN A 562 -4.72 11.03 -46.55
N GLU A 563 -5.47 11.88 -47.27
CA GLU A 563 -4.86 12.84 -48.22
C GLU A 563 -4.22 14.07 -47.56
N LYS A 564 -4.48 14.34 -46.26
CA LYS A 564 -3.87 15.47 -45.53
C LYS A 564 -2.68 15.09 -44.64
N ARG A 565 -2.15 13.86 -44.74
CA ARG A 565 -1.09 13.36 -43.84
C ARG A 565 0.35 13.49 -44.37
N GLU A 566 0.57 13.82 -45.64
CA GLU A 566 1.93 13.90 -46.21
C GLU A 566 2.67 15.23 -45.94
N ASP A 567 1.98 16.30 -45.54
CA ASP A 567 2.61 17.63 -45.34
C ASP A 567 3.15 17.93 -43.93
N LYS A 568 3.34 16.93 -43.07
CA LYS A 568 4.01 17.12 -41.77
C LYS A 568 5.31 16.34 -41.64
N ILE A 569 6.21 16.58 -42.60
CA ILE A 569 7.64 16.21 -42.53
C ILE A 569 8.37 16.88 -41.32
N GLY A 570 7.73 17.80 -40.59
CA GLY A 570 8.30 18.46 -39.41
C GLY A 570 8.19 17.71 -38.06
N LEU A 571 7.54 16.54 -37.96
CA LEU A 571 7.27 15.88 -36.66
C LEU A 571 8.21 14.73 -36.28
N LYS A 572 9.11 14.28 -37.17
CA LYS A 572 10.20 13.35 -36.82
C LYS A 572 11.14 13.91 -35.73
N SER A 573 11.25 15.24 -35.61
CA SER A 573 12.13 15.91 -34.64
C SER A 573 11.60 15.90 -33.20
N LYS A 574 10.28 16.03 -32.98
CA LYS A 574 9.69 15.99 -31.63
C LYS A 574 9.70 14.59 -31.01
N TYR A 575 9.62 13.54 -31.84
CA TYR A 575 9.72 12.16 -31.39
C TYR A 575 11.11 11.83 -30.80
N ASN A 576 12.19 12.27 -31.46
CA ASN A 576 13.56 12.11 -30.93
C ASN A 576 13.81 12.90 -29.63
N VAL A 577 13.08 13.98 -29.39
CA VAL A 577 13.21 14.79 -28.15
C VAL A 577 12.45 14.15 -26.98
N LEU A 578 11.26 13.58 -27.21
CA LEU A 578 10.51 12.86 -26.17
C LEU A 578 11.16 11.52 -25.80
N MET A 579 11.72 10.78 -26.76
CA MET A 579 12.36 9.49 -26.51
C MET A 579 13.77 9.62 -25.90
N ASN A 580 14.53 10.67 -26.22
CA ASN A 580 15.83 10.93 -25.56
C ASN A 580 15.70 11.32 -24.08
N LYS A 581 14.53 11.79 -23.64
CA LYS A 581 14.30 12.19 -22.24
C LYS A 581 14.23 10.99 -21.29
N TYR A 582 13.97 9.79 -21.80
CA TYR A 582 13.93 8.54 -21.03
C TYR A 582 15.11 7.58 -21.30
N GLY A 583 16.02 7.94 -22.21
CA GLY A 583 17.16 7.09 -22.62
C GLY A 583 18.55 7.57 -22.16
N LYS A 584 18.64 8.64 -21.36
CA LYS A 584 19.93 9.15 -20.86
C LYS A 584 19.92 9.35 -19.34
N SER A 585 19.99 8.25 -18.58
CA SER A 585 20.78 8.29 -17.34
C SER A 585 22.21 7.87 -17.70
N ARG A 586 23.09 8.87 -17.80
CA ARG A 586 24.52 8.69 -18.09
C ARG A 586 25.21 7.91 -16.96
N ARG A 587 26.12 7.03 -17.40
CA ARG A 587 27.39 6.57 -16.79
C ARG A 587 27.61 6.78 -15.30
#